data_AF-A0A848WXS9-F1
#
_entry.id   AF-A0A848WXS9-F1
#
_cell.length_a   1.000
_cell.length_b   1.000
_cell.length_c   1.000
_cell.angle_alpha   90.00
_cell.angle_beta   90.00
_cell.angle_gamma   90.00
#
_symmetry.space_group_name_H-M   'P 1'
#
loop_
_entity.id
_entity.type
_entity.pdbx_description
1 polymer ?
#
loop_
_entity_poly.entity_id
_entity_poly.type
_entity_poly.pdbx_seq_one_letter_code
_entity_poly.pdbx_strand_id
1 'polypeptide(L)'
;MVRLNNGLFNVLISSEPYIDDPKKFAQDKIRDKRLRTAVETHQAWISVDLMGEADSPEKREEAYQIIGKALAAMAGPDCLALYSPELQRCNEFDLSLIDVLQSDYPLDLFEEPTFEPVIEVNENDPRMEAAVDEAIDRWPEFVEAFGHRTDPEDDRYIVKAEFCENRRSEFMWVLVTELKKDLIIGTLMNDPHELVDVHRGAYVEIEHDRLNDWICPGPDGEAMGGFTLKILTEED
;
A
#
# COMPACT_ATOMS: atom_id res chain seq x y z
N MET A 1 -18.38 -13.48 25.54
CA MET A 1 -19.59 -13.77 24.73
C MET A 1 -20.65 -12.69 24.96
N VAL A 2 -21.22 -12.15 23.89
CA VAL A 2 -22.27 -11.14 23.89
C VAL A 2 -23.42 -11.65 23.02
N ARG A 3 -24.65 -11.62 23.55
CA ARG A 3 -25.85 -12.02 22.78
C ARG A 3 -26.57 -10.78 22.27
N LEU A 4 -26.75 -10.71 20.96
CA LEU A 4 -27.52 -9.67 20.29
C LEU A 4 -28.71 -10.32 19.56
N ASN A 5 -29.65 -9.50 19.07
CA ASN A 5 -30.82 -10.01 18.34
C ASN A 5 -30.43 -10.86 17.12
N ASN A 6 -29.26 -10.59 16.54
CA ASN A 6 -28.80 -11.19 15.29
C ASN A 6 -27.83 -12.38 15.49
N GLY A 7 -27.54 -12.77 16.73
CA GLY A 7 -26.64 -13.89 16.99
C GLY A 7 -25.97 -13.87 18.36
N LEU A 8 -25.26 -14.95 18.66
CA LEU A 8 -24.32 -15.01 19.77
C LEU A 8 -22.94 -14.71 19.21
N PHE A 9 -22.27 -13.69 19.74
CA PHE A 9 -20.92 -13.32 19.33
C PHE A 9 -19.93 -13.66 20.44
N ASN A 10 -18.78 -14.19 20.06
CA ASN A 10 -17.67 -14.37 20.97
C ASN A 10 -16.63 -13.28 20.75
N VAL A 11 -15.99 -12.86 21.83
CA VAL A 11 -14.84 -11.96 21.78
C VAL A 11 -13.70 -12.71 22.43
N LEU A 12 -12.67 -13.03 21.65
CA LEU A 12 -11.46 -13.68 22.13
C LEU A 12 -10.36 -12.63 22.23
N ILE A 13 -9.56 -12.72 23.29
CA ILE A 13 -8.44 -11.83 23.53
C ILE A 13 -7.27 -12.73 23.91
N SER A 14 -6.14 -12.53 23.23
CA SER A 14 -4.89 -13.20 23.51
C SER A 14 -3.80 -12.17 23.72
N SER A 15 -3.00 -12.36 24.77
CA SER A 15 -1.77 -11.60 25.00
C SER A 15 -0.54 -12.23 24.32
N GLU A 16 -0.78 -13.23 23.47
CA GLU A 16 0.22 -13.90 22.65
C GLU A 16 -0.07 -13.62 21.17
N PRO A 17 0.95 -13.65 20.29
CA PRO A 17 0.77 -13.52 18.85
C PRO A 17 -0.25 -14.50 18.26
N TYR A 18 -0.89 -14.10 17.17
CA TYR A 18 -1.87 -14.93 16.46
C TYR A 18 -1.21 -16.15 15.75
N ILE A 19 0.09 -16.05 15.47
CA ILE A 19 0.88 -17.05 14.74
C ILE A 19 2.11 -17.40 15.60
N ASP A 20 2.51 -18.68 15.64
CA ASP A 20 3.59 -19.18 16.49
C ASP A 20 4.97 -18.54 16.25
N ASP A 21 5.27 -18.16 15.01
CA ASP A 21 6.52 -17.48 14.62
C ASP A 21 6.21 -16.33 13.64
N PRO A 22 5.74 -15.18 14.14
CA PRO A 22 5.33 -14.07 13.30
C PRO A 22 6.46 -13.55 12.43
N LYS A 23 7.69 -13.54 12.97
CA LYS A 23 8.87 -13.07 12.27
C LYS A 23 9.15 -13.91 11.03
N LYS A 24 9.26 -15.22 11.19
CA LYS A 24 9.50 -16.11 10.06
C LYS A 24 8.34 -16.10 9.08
N PHE A 25 7.10 -16.14 9.57
CA PHE A 25 5.92 -16.10 8.71
C PHE A 25 5.91 -14.85 7.83
N ALA A 26 6.14 -13.68 8.42
CA ALA A 26 6.08 -12.42 7.71
C ALA A 26 7.22 -12.30 6.68
N GLN A 27 8.44 -12.74 7.02
CA GLN A 27 9.57 -12.80 6.07
C GLN A 27 9.31 -13.73 4.89
N ASP A 28 8.70 -14.89 5.13
CA ASP A 28 8.48 -15.91 4.10
C ASP A 28 7.24 -15.63 3.22
N LYS A 29 6.25 -14.91 3.75
CA LYS A 29 4.90 -14.83 3.16
C LYS A 29 4.41 -13.43 2.81
N ILE A 30 5.03 -12.38 3.36
CA ILE A 30 4.55 -11.00 3.20
C ILE A 30 5.62 -10.19 2.47
N ARG A 31 5.31 -9.78 1.24
CA ARG A 31 6.20 -8.96 0.42
C ARG A 31 6.18 -7.48 0.85
N ASP A 32 5.02 -6.96 1.22
CA ASP A 32 4.88 -5.59 1.69
C ASP A 32 5.57 -5.40 3.05
N LYS A 33 6.58 -4.53 3.09
CA LYS A 33 7.36 -4.22 4.29
C LYS A 33 6.49 -3.67 5.41
N ARG A 34 5.45 -2.88 5.13
CA ARG A 34 4.62 -2.30 6.19
C ARG A 34 3.78 -3.37 6.88
N LEU A 35 3.01 -4.11 6.10
CA LEU A 35 2.22 -5.22 6.60
C LEU A 35 3.10 -6.30 7.25
N ARG A 36 4.28 -6.57 6.68
CA ARG A 36 5.27 -7.46 7.29
C ARG A 36 5.66 -6.95 8.67
N THR A 37 6.02 -5.66 8.82
CA THR A 37 6.37 -5.07 10.12
C THR A 37 5.22 -5.18 11.12
N ALA A 38 3.98 -4.91 10.71
CA ALA A 38 2.80 -5.08 11.55
C ALA A 38 2.67 -6.52 12.06
N VAL A 39 2.82 -7.52 11.18
CA VAL A 39 2.77 -8.93 11.55
C VAL A 39 4.00 -9.37 12.36
N GLU A 40 5.21 -8.90 12.07
CA GLU A 40 6.41 -9.25 12.83
C GLU A 40 6.36 -8.74 14.27
N THR A 41 5.77 -7.56 14.48
CA THR A 41 5.83 -6.82 15.74
C THR A 41 4.59 -6.95 16.62
N HIS A 42 3.48 -7.50 16.10
CA HIS A 42 2.29 -7.72 16.91
C HIS A 42 2.56 -8.69 18.07
N GLN A 43 1.98 -8.39 19.22
CA GLN A 43 2.20 -9.15 20.46
C GLN A 43 0.92 -9.79 21.00
N ALA A 44 -0.23 -9.33 20.51
CA ALA A 44 -1.56 -9.68 21.02
C ALA A 44 -2.56 -9.58 19.89
N TRP A 45 -3.74 -10.17 20.08
CA TRP A 45 -4.85 -10.06 19.14
C TRP A 45 -6.20 -10.12 19.85
N ILE A 46 -7.20 -9.54 19.18
CA ILE A 46 -8.60 -9.60 19.56
C ILE A 46 -9.37 -10.13 18.34
N SER A 47 -10.25 -11.12 18.53
CA SER A 47 -11.20 -11.54 17.51
C SER A 47 -12.63 -11.30 17.97
N VAL A 48 -13.52 -11.06 17.02
CA VAL A 48 -14.96 -11.08 17.23
C VAL A 48 -15.56 -12.06 16.24
N ASP A 49 -16.18 -13.12 16.76
CA ASP A 49 -16.64 -14.25 15.98
C ASP A 49 -18.15 -14.45 16.16
N LEU A 50 -18.86 -14.77 15.07
CA LEU A 50 -20.23 -15.26 15.18
C LEU A 50 -20.20 -16.73 15.64
N MET A 51 -20.88 -17.02 16.73
CA MET A 51 -21.11 -18.38 17.22
C MET A 51 -22.37 -18.94 16.58
N GLY A 52 -22.20 -19.71 15.51
CA GLY A 52 -23.29 -20.37 14.78
C GLY A 52 -23.13 -20.24 13.27
N GLU A 53 -24.03 -20.87 12.52
CA GLU A 53 -24.01 -20.79 11.06
C GLU A 53 -24.74 -19.53 10.56
N ALA A 54 -24.13 -18.84 9.61
CA ALA A 54 -24.76 -17.78 8.83
C ALA A 54 -25.28 -18.38 7.51
N ASP A 55 -26.42 -19.07 7.57
CA ASP A 55 -26.96 -19.89 6.48
C ASP A 55 -27.37 -19.11 5.21
N SER A 56 -27.30 -17.78 5.24
CA SER A 56 -27.60 -16.94 4.08
C SER A 56 -26.60 -15.79 3.95
N PRO A 57 -26.37 -15.27 2.72
CA PRO A 57 -25.50 -14.13 2.49
C PRO A 57 -25.88 -12.90 3.33
N GLU A 58 -27.17 -12.63 3.49
CA GLU A 58 -27.69 -11.48 4.24
C GLU A 58 -27.34 -11.59 5.73
N LYS A 59 -27.50 -12.79 6.32
CA LYS A 59 -27.11 -13.03 7.72
C LYS A 59 -25.60 -12.88 7.92
N ARG A 60 -24.80 -13.29 6.93
CA ARG A 60 -23.35 -13.15 6.98
C ARG A 60 -22.94 -11.67 6.90
N GLU A 61 -23.57 -10.90 6.02
CA GLU A 61 -23.36 -9.46 5.91
C GLU A 61 -23.73 -8.74 7.22
N GLU A 62 -24.91 -9.03 7.78
CA GLU A 62 -25.33 -8.51 9.09
C GLU A 62 -24.36 -8.89 10.22
N ALA A 63 -23.82 -10.11 10.20
CA ALA A 63 -22.84 -10.55 11.17
C ALA A 63 -21.54 -9.74 11.06
N TYR A 64 -21.05 -9.51 9.83
CA TYR A 64 -19.86 -8.69 9.61
C TYR A 64 -20.08 -7.23 9.98
N GLN A 65 -21.27 -6.66 9.76
CA GLN A 65 -21.61 -5.32 10.25
C GLN A 65 -21.50 -5.21 11.78
N ILE A 66 -21.93 -6.25 12.51
CA ILE A 66 -21.81 -6.29 13.98
C ILE A 66 -20.35 -6.46 14.40
N ILE A 67 -19.63 -7.38 13.76
CA ILE A 67 -18.20 -7.64 14.00
C ILE A 67 -17.40 -6.37 13.77
N GLY A 68 -17.62 -5.67 12.64
CA GLY A 68 -16.96 -4.42 12.30
C GLY A 68 -17.18 -3.35 13.37
N LYS A 69 -18.43 -3.12 13.78
CA LYS A 69 -18.76 -2.15 14.84
C LYS A 69 -18.14 -2.52 16.19
N ALA A 70 -18.07 -3.80 16.52
CA ALA A 70 -17.41 -4.27 17.74
C ALA A 70 -15.89 -4.05 17.68
N LEU A 71 -15.25 -4.38 16.56
CA LEU A 71 -13.82 -4.14 16.34
C LEU A 71 -13.49 -2.64 16.37
N ALA A 72 -14.30 -1.80 15.71
CA ALA A 72 -14.14 -0.34 15.73
C ALA A 72 -14.16 0.25 17.15
N ALA A 73 -14.94 -0.33 18.06
CA ALA A 73 -15.02 0.12 19.44
C ALA A 73 -13.79 -0.29 20.28
N MET A 74 -13.00 -1.26 19.81
CA MET A 74 -11.81 -1.79 20.49
C MET A 74 -10.50 -1.37 19.82
N ALA A 75 -10.54 -1.03 18.53
CA ALA A 75 -9.39 -0.57 17.77
C ALA A 75 -8.93 0.81 18.26
N GLY A 76 -7.63 1.03 18.21
CA GLY A 76 -6.99 2.26 18.64
C GLY A 76 -5.62 2.43 17.98
N PRO A 77 -4.85 3.46 18.38
CA PRO A 77 -3.53 3.74 17.81
C PRO A 77 -2.48 2.62 17.98
N ASP A 78 -2.77 1.63 18.82
CA ASP A 78 -1.95 0.44 19.08
C ASP A 78 -2.36 -0.78 18.23
N CYS A 79 -3.43 -0.68 17.44
CA CYS A 79 -3.79 -1.69 16.45
C CYS A 79 -2.85 -1.57 15.24
N LEU A 80 -2.24 -2.70 14.85
CA LEU A 80 -1.26 -2.74 13.75
C LEU A 80 -1.88 -3.21 12.44
N ALA A 81 -2.87 -4.11 12.51
CA ALA A 81 -3.48 -4.72 11.34
C ALA A 81 -4.86 -5.28 11.66
N LEU A 82 -5.70 -5.36 10.62
CA LEU A 82 -6.95 -6.12 10.61
C LEU A 82 -6.76 -7.38 9.78
N TYR A 83 -7.19 -8.52 10.29
CA TYR A 83 -7.09 -9.81 9.61
C TYR A 83 -8.46 -10.49 9.55
N SER A 84 -8.83 -10.96 8.36
CA SER A 84 -10.02 -11.79 8.15
C SER A 84 -9.58 -13.22 7.83
N PRO A 85 -9.75 -14.17 8.77
CA PRO A 85 -9.49 -15.59 8.50
C PRO A 85 -10.39 -16.17 7.39
N GLU A 86 -11.64 -15.71 7.24
CA GLU A 86 -12.53 -16.20 6.17
C GLU A 86 -12.01 -15.80 4.79
N LEU A 87 -11.55 -14.55 4.65
CA LEU A 87 -11.03 -14.04 3.38
C LEU A 87 -9.55 -14.39 3.15
N GLN A 88 -8.85 -14.84 4.21
CA GLN A 88 -7.39 -14.96 4.24
C GLN A 88 -6.69 -13.67 3.80
N ARG A 89 -7.26 -12.52 4.19
CA ARG A 89 -6.76 -11.18 3.87
C ARG A 89 -6.37 -10.43 5.13
N CYS A 90 -5.29 -9.69 5.05
CA CYS A 90 -4.79 -8.82 6.11
C CYS A 90 -4.58 -7.43 5.52
N ASN A 91 -4.94 -6.39 6.26
CA ASN A 91 -4.64 -5.02 5.90
C ASN A 91 -3.99 -4.31 7.09
N GLU A 92 -3.06 -3.40 6.82
CA GLU A 92 -2.47 -2.56 7.86
C GLU A 92 -3.56 -1.64 8.45
N PHE A 93 -3.49 -1.37 9.76
CA PHE A 93 -4.49 -0.54 10.40
C PHE A 93 -4.09 0.94 10.40
N ASP A 94 -5.02 1.79 9.96
CA ASP A 94 -5.01 3.23 10.20
C ASP A 94 -6.33 3.67 10.85
N LEU A 95 -6.31 4.78 11.59
CA LEU A 95 -7.51 5.29 12.28
C LEU A 95 -8.66 5.63 11.33
N SER A 96 -8.39 5.95 10.06
CA SER A 96 -9.45 6.15 9.05
C SER A 96 -10.27 4.90 8.78
N LEU A 97 -9.74 3.70 9.04
CA LEU A 97 -10.48 2.44 8.85
C LEU A 97 -11.60 2.24 9.87
N ILE A 98 -11.62 3.02 10.96
CA ILE A 98 -12.72 2.99 11.93
C ILE A 98 -14.05 3.33 11.25
N ASP A 99 -14.06 4.29 10.31
CA ASP A 99 -15.27 4.67 9.59
C ASP A 99 -15.75 3.53 8.67
N VAL A 100 -14.82 2.80 8.04
CA VAL A 100 -15.15 1.63 7.21
C VAL A 100 -15.69 0.49 8.06
N LEU A 101 -15.07 0.20 9.21
CA LEU A 101 -15.55 -0.81 10.15
C LEU A 101 -16.95 -0.50 10.71
N GLN A 102 -17.32 0.78 10.82
CA GLN A 102 -18.64 1.22 11.27
C GLN A 102 -19.70 1.26 10.17
N SER A 103 -19.29 1.16 8.90
CA SER A 103 -20.17 1.21 7.74
C SER A 103 -21.06 -0.04 7.62
N ASP A 104 -21.91 -0.05 6.60
CA ASP A 104 -22.72 -1.22 6.25
C ASP A 104 -21.90 -2.30 5.51
N TYR A 105 -20.68 -1.97 5.07
CA TYR A 105 -19.77 -2.83 4.28
C TYR A 105 -18.35 -2.90 4.90
N PRO A 106 -18.19 -3.42 6.11
CA PRO A 106 -16.89 -3.43 6.79
C PRO A 106 -15.84 -4.34 6.14
N LEU A 107 -16.23 -5.22 5.21
CA LEU A 107 -15.28 -6.04 4.46
C LEU A 107 -14.61 -5.30 3.30
N ASP A 108 -15.14 -4.14 2.89
CA ASP A 108 -14.58 -3.32 1.81
C ASP A 108 -13.15 -2.85 2.15
N LEU A 109 -12.80 -2.79 3.44
CA LEU A 109 -11.43 -2.52 3.88
C LEU A 109 -10.41 -3.55 3.39
N PHE A 110 -10.83 -4.71 2.90
CA PHE A 110 -9.93 -5.73 2.35
C PHE A 110 -9.92 -5.76 0.81
N GLU A 111 -10.66 -4.89 0.14
CA GLU A 111 -10.66 -4.81 -1.33
C GLU A 111 -9.35 -4.21 -1.85
N GLU A 112 -8.91 -3.13 -1.21
CA GLU A 112 -7.67 -2.42 -1.54
C GLU A 112 -6.76 -2.30 -0.30
N PRO A 113 -5.43 -2.31 -0.47
CA PRO A 113 -4.49 -2.00 0.60
C PRO A 113 -4.77 -0.62 1.22
N THR A 114 -4.64 -0.50 2.55
CA THR A 114 -4.75 0.79 3.24
C THR A 114 -3.65 1.75 2.81
N PHE A 115 -2.47 1.20 2.53
CA PHE A 115 -1.32 1.92 2.01
C PHE A 115 -0.77 1.21 0.78
N GLU A 116 -0.13 1.97 -0.11
CA GLU A 116 0.59 1.38 -1.23
C GLU A 116 1.72 0.46 -0.71
N PRO A 117 1.83 -0.77 -1.23
CA PRO A 117 2.82 -1.72 -0.76
C PRO A 117 4.25 -1.19 -0.85
N VAL A 118 5.02 -1.33 0.22
CA VAL A 118 6.45 -1.00 0.23
C VAL A 118 7.23 -2.28 -0.08
N ILE A 119 7.80 -2.35 -1.29
CA ILE A 119 8.57 -3.52 -1.72
C ILE A 119 10.06 -3.28 -1.46
N GLU A 120 10.67 -4.17 -0.68
CA GLU A 120 12.12 -4.18 -0.52
C GLU A 120 12.79 -4.83 -1.73
N VAL A 121 13.76 -4.12 -2.29
CA VAL A 121 14.60 -4.60 -3.39
C VAL A 121 16.02 -4.77 -2.88
N ASN A 122 16.68 -5.83 -3.31
CA ASN A 122 18.10 -6.02 -3.01
C ASN A 122 18.91 -4.91 -3.71
N GLU A 123 19.75 -4.19 -2.94
CA GLU A 123 20.58 -3.09 -3.43
C GLU A 123 21.47 -3.46 -4.64
N ASN A 124 21.75 -4.75 -4.85
CA ASN A 124 22.61 -5.22 -5.95
C ASN A 124 21.89 -6.22 -6.88
N ASP A 125 20.56 -6.11 -7.08
CA ASP A 125 19.88 -6.91 -8.10
C ASP A 125 20.27 -6.39 -9.50
N PRO A 126 21.04 -7.14 -10.31
CA PRO A 126 21.49 -6.67 -11.62
C PRO A 126 20.34 -6.45 -12.61
N ARG A 127 19.19 -7.10 -12.40
CA ARG A 127 17.98 -6.87 -13.22
C ARG A 127 17.37 -5.51 -12.91
N MET A 128 17.39 -5.10 -11.64
CA MET A 128 16.91 -3.78 -11.23
C MET A 128 17.83 -2.69 -11.76
N GLU A 129 19.14 -2.85 -11.64
CA GLU A 129 20.13 -1.92 -12.21
C GLU A 129 19.92 -1.74 -13.72
N ALA A 130 19.79 -2.83 -14.46
CA ALA A 130 19.55 -2.78 -15.91
C ALA A 130 18.21 -2.09 -16.27
N ALA A 131 17.16 -2.29 -15.46
CA ALA A 131 15.87 -1.64 -15.68
C ALA A 131 15.93 -0.12 -15.43
N VAL A 132 16.69 0.31 -14.42
CA VAL A 132 16.92 1.74 -14.15
C VAL A 132 17.75 2.37 -15.28
N ASP A 133 18.81 1.70 -15.74
CA ASP A 133 19.61 2.16 -16.88
C ASP A 133 18.75 2.34 -18.14
N GLU A 134 17.88 1.37 -18.45
CA GLU A 134 16.94 1.49 -19.58
C GLU A 134 15.97 2.66 -19.39
N ALA A 135 15.45 2.88 -18.17
CA ALA A 135 14.58 4.01 -17.87
C ALA A 135 15.28 5.35 -18.12
N ILE A 136 16.54 5.48 -17.70
CA ILE A 136 17.34 6.70 -17.89
C ILE A 136 17.65 6.90 -19.37
N ASP A 137 18.09 5.86 -20.08
CA ASP A 137 18.40 5.92 -21.52
C ASP A 137 17.19 6.35 -22.36
N ARG A 138 16.00 5.89 -21.96
CA ARG A 138 14.73 6.20 -22.65
C ARG A 138 14.00 7.41 -22.10
N TRP A 139 14.54 8.10 -21.09
CA TRP A 139 13.98 9.35 -20.57
C TRP A 139 13.60 10.39 -21.63
N PRO A 140 14.36 10.58 -22.75
CA PRO A 140 13.96 11.50 -23.80
C PRO A 140 12.56 11.24 -24.39
N GLU A 141 12.09 9.98 -24.38
CA GLU A 141 10.74 9.62 -24.81
C GLU A 141 9.67 10.22 -23.89
N PHE A 142 9.91 10.19 -22.57
CA PHE A 142 9.03 10.85 -21.60
C PHE A 142 8.99 12.35 -21.83
N VAL A 143 10.15 13.00 -22.02
CA VAL A 143 10.24 14.44 -22.25
C VAL A 143 9.47 14.85 -23.51
N GLU A 144 9.63 14.09 -24.59
CA GLU A 144 8.90 14.31 -25.84
C GLU A 144 7.39 14.14 -25.63
N ALA A 145 6.96 13.04 -25.02
CA ALA A 145 5.55 12.78 -24.75
C ALA A 145 4.92 13.85 -23.85
N PHE A 146 5.64 14.29 -22.81
CA PHE A 146 5.19 15.32 -21.87
C PHE A 146 5.06 16.69 -22.53
N GLY A 147 5.97 17.03 -23.45
CA GLY A 147 5.92 18.26 -24.24
C GLY A 147 4.77 18.32 -25.24
N HIS A 148 4.26 17.17 -25.66
CA HIS A 148 3.12 17.06 -26.58
C HIS A 148 1.77 16.89 -25.89
N ARG A 149 1.73 16.83 -24.56
CA ARG A 149 0.47 16.65 -23.84
C ARG A 149 -0.50 17.81 -24.11
N THR A 150 -1.76 17.48 -24.35
CA THR A 150 -2.79 18.49 -24.61
C THR A 150 -3.48 18.99 -23.35
N ASP A 151 -3.49 18.15 -22.30
CA ASP A 151 -4.03 18.49 -20.99
C ASP A 151 -2.88 18.71 -20.01
N PRO A 152 -2.71 19.92 -19.43
CA PRO A 152 -1.70 20.16 -18.42
C PRO A 152 -1.94 19.38 -17.12
N GLU A 153 -3.18 18.93 -16.87
CA GLU A 153 -3.60 18.18 -15.68
C GLU A 153 -3.64 16.65 -15.91
N ASP A 154 -3.03 16.17 -17.01
CA ASP A 154 -2.98 14.75 -17.33
C ASP A 154 -2.20 13.96 -16.27
N ASP A 155 -2.90 13.11 -15.53
CA ASP A 155 -2.38 12.35 -14.38
C ASP A 155 -1.51 11.14 -14.78
N ARG A 156 -1.35 10.89 -16.08
CA ARG A 156 -0.63 9.72 -16.61
C ARG A 156 0.88 9.94 -16.75
N TYR A 157 1.38 11.14 -16.47
CA TYR A 157 2.81 11.48 -16.56
C TYR A 157 3.46 11.45 -15.19
N ILE A 158 4.03 10.30 -14.83
CA ILE A 158 4.57 10.06 -13.50
C ILE A 158 6.04 9.61 -13.58
N VAL A 159 6.83 9.99 -12.59
CA VAL A 159 8.22 9.54 -12.43
C VAL A 159 8.39 8.88 -11.08
N LYS A 160 9.24 7.86 -11.01
CA LYS A 160 9.70 7.27 -9.76
C LYS A 160 11.06 7.86 -9.45
N ALA A 161 11.22 8.42 -8.27
CA ALA A 161 12.47 9.03 -7.84
C ALA A 161 12.89 8.55 -6.46
N GLU A 162 14.20 8.55 -6.22
CA GLU A 162 14.76 8.29 -4.90
C GLU A 162 14.52 9.50 -3.99
N PHE A 163 14.13 9.26 -2.73
CA PHE A 163 14.04 10.24 -1.65
C PHE A 163 14.88 9.79 -0.47
N CYS A 164 15.81 10.65 -0.05
CA CYS A 164 16.76 10.34 1.01
C CYS A 164 16.55 11.24 2.22
N GLU A 165 16.45 10.63 3.39
CA GLU A 165 16.50 11.33 4.68
C GLU A 165 17.47 10.60 5.61
N ASN A 166 18.55 11.26 5.99
CA ASN A 166 19.62 10.69 6.81
C ASN A 166 20.23 9.41 6.19
N ARG A 167 19.85 8.23 6.72
CA ARG A 167 20.30 6.90 6.26
C ARG A 167 19.17 6.09 5.63
N ARG A 168 18.00 6.70 5.42
CA ARG A 168 16.81 6.07 4.86
C ARG A 168 16.65 6.55 3.43
N SER A 169 16.27 5.63 2.55
CA SER A 169 15.97 5.91 1.16
C SER A 169 14.70 5.19 0.76
N GLU A 170 13.80 5.90 0.07
CA GLU A 170 12.57 5.35 -0.50
C GLU A 170 12.43 5.80 -1.95
N PHE A 171 11.91 4.91 -2.80
CA PHE A 171 11.60 5.25 -4.18
C PHE A 171 10.10 5.45 -4.33
N MET A 172 9.69 6.67 -4.68
CA MET A 172 8.29 7.07 -4.72
C MET A 172 7.93 7.72 -6.05
N TRP A 173 6.68 7.53 -6.46
CA TRP A 173 6.04 8.11 -7.62
C TRP A 173 5.64 9.58 -7.39
N VAL A 174 5.88 10.38 -8.41
CA VAL A 174 5.60 11.80 -8.47
C VAL A 174 4.85 12.09 -9.75
N LEU A 175 3.72 12.77 -9.63
CA LEU A 175 2.98 13.32 -10.76
C LEU A 175 3.73 14.54 -11.28
N VAL A 176 4.22 14.47 -12.52
CA VAL A 176 5.03 15.54 -13.10
C VAL A 176 4.14 16.69 -13.55
N THR A 177 4.39 17.88 -13.00
CA THR A 177 3.66 19.11 -13.37
C THR A 177 4.51 20.00 -14.28
N GLU A 178 5.83 20.00 -14.11
CA GLU A 178 6.75 20.83 -14.90
C GLU A 178 8.09 20.11 -15.10
N LEU A 179 8.69 20.29 -16.28
CA LEU A 179 10.06 19.89 -16.58
C LEU A 179 10.91 21.12 -16.85
N LYS A 180 12.00 21.25 -16.10
CA LYS A 180 13.09 22.20 -16.36
C LYS A 180 14.32 21.43 -16.79
N LYS A 181 15.34 22.16 -17.27
CA LYS A 181 16.54 21.55 -17.86
C LYS A 181 17.17 20.46 -16.98
N ASP A 182 17.29 20.73 -15.68
CA ASP A 182 17.98 19.83 -14.72
C ASP A 182 17.06 19.42 -13.54
N LEU A 183 15.76 19.76 -13.60
CA LEU A 183 14.80 19.52 -12.52
C LEU A 183 13.48 18.96 -13.04
N ILE A 184 12.98 17.95 -12.36
CA ILE A 184 11.63 17.42 -12.49
C ILE A 184 10.81 17.98 -11.33
N ILE A 185 9.68 18.59 -11.64
CA ILE A 185 8.83 19.23 -10.64
C ILE A 185 7.47 18.55 -10.66
N GLY A 186 6.94 18.25 -9.48
CA GLY A 186 5.68 17.54 -9.39
C GLY A 186 5.09 17.46 -8.00
N THR A 187 4.08 16.59 -7.87
CA THR A 187 3.37 16.31 -6.63
C THR A 187 3.61 14.86 -6.22
N LEU A 188 4.05 14.64 -4.98
CA LEU A 188 4.28 13.29 -4.45
C LEU A 188 2.97 12.50 -4.38
N MET A 189 2.96 11.29 -4.94
CA MET A 189 1.76 10.45 -5.02
C MET A 189 1.65 9.45 -3.88
N ASN A 190 2.77 9.02 -3.30
CA ASN A 190 2.80 8.05 -2.20
C ASN A 190 2.80 8.72 -0.83
N ASP A 191 2.28 8.01 0.16
CA ASP A 191 2.54 8.28 1.57
C ASP A 191 3.89 7.65 1.94
N PRO A 192 4.92 8.41 2.39
CA PRO A 192 6.21 7.83 2.77
C PRO A 192 6.11 6.89 3.96
N HIS A 193 6.99 5.89 4.04
CA HIS A 193 6.98 4.92 5.13
C HIS A 193 7.87 5.31 6.31
N GLU A 194 9.10 5.70 6.03
CA GLU A 194 10.16 6.00 6.98
C GLU A 194 10.66 7.45 6.88
N LEU A 195 10.35 8.17 5.79
CA LEU A 195 10.69 9.59 5.64
C LEU A 195 9.62 10.47 6.30
N VAL A 196 10.04 11.46 7.09
CA VAL A 196 9.13 12.35 7.85
C VAL A 196 9.06 13.76 7.30
N ASP A 197 10.06 14.17 6.52
CA ASP A 197 10.16 15.53 5.97
C ASP A 197 9.32 15.76 4.70
N VAL A 198 8.72 14.70 4.15
CA VAL A 198 7.86 14.76 2.97
C VAL A 198 6.55 14.00 3.25
N HIS A 199 5.48 14.37 2.55
CA HIS A 199 4.17 13.73 2.68
C HIS A 199 3.47 13.67 1.33
N ARG A 200 2.49 12.78 1.19
CA ARG A 200 1.65 12.72 -0.01
C ARG A 200 1.02 14.06 -0.32
N GLY A 201 0.96 14.41 -1.60
CA GLY A 201 0.45 15.71 -2.06
C GLY A 201 1.44 16.87 -1.89
N ALA A 202 2.64 16.63 -1.34
CA ALA A 202 3.67 17.65 -1.27
C ALA A 202 4.18 18.02 -2.67
N TYR A 203 4.44 19.32 -2.87
CA TYR A 203 5.18 19.82 -4.01
C TYR A 203 6.67 19.47 -3.83
N VAL A 204 7.26 18.85 -4.85
CA VAL A 204 8.64 18.38 -4.81
C VAL A 204 9.42 18.82 -6.06
N GLU A 205 10.69 19.12 -5.85
CA GLU A 205 11.67 19.34 -6.90
C GLU A 205 12.71 18.21 -6.84
N ILE A 206 12.89 17.51 -7.96
CA ILE A 206 13.74 16.33 -8.08
C ILE A 206 14.85 16.62 -9.07
N GLU A 207 16.09 16.39 -8.65
CA GLU A 207 17.24 16.40 -9.55
C GLU A 207 17.20 15.17 -10.46
N HIS A 208 17.66 15.33 -11.71
CA HIS A 208 17.55 14.29 -12.73
C HIS A 208 18.29 13.00 -12.36
N ASP A 209 19.36 13.09 -11.57
CA ASP A 209 20.16 11.94 -11.10
C ASP A 209 19.41 11.05 -10.09
N ARG A 210 18.30 11.54 -9.52
CA ARG A 210 17.41 10.77 -8.64
C ARG A 210 16.30 10.05 -9.39
N LEU A 211 16.22 10.20 -10.71
CA LEU A 211 15.26 9.48 -11.55
C LEU A 211 15.58 7.98 -11.54
N ASN A 212 14.58 7.17 -11.21
CA ASN A 212 14.70 5.72 -11.16
C ASN A 212 13.85 5.04 -12.23
N ASP A 213 12.66 5.56 -12.51
CA ASP A 213 11.74 5.05 -13.52
C ASP A 213 10.75 6.14 -13.93
N TRP A 214 9.94 5.89 -14.96
CA TRP A 214 8.87 6.78 -15.40
C TRP A 214 7.77 5.99 -16.10
N ILE A 215 6.55 6.55 -16.13
CA ILE A 215 5.45 6.05 -16.94
C ILE A 215 4.79 7.23 -17.64
N CYS A 216 4.50 7.09 -18.93
CA CYS A 216 3.68 8.03 -19.68
C CYS A 216 2.88 7.35 -20.80
N PRO A 217 1.85 8.01 -21.36
CA PRO A 217 1.15 7.50 -22.53
C PRO A 217 2.07 7.45 -23.77
N GLY A 218 2.08 6.32 -24.46
CA GLY A 218 2.72 6.15 -25.76
C GLY A 218 1.89 6.69 -26.93
N PRO A 219 2.46 6.71 -28.16
CA PRO A 219 1.77 7.22 -29.35
C PRO A 219 0.44 6.53 -29.65
N ASP A 220 0.35 5.23 -29.33
CA ASP A 220 -0.83 4.40 -29.54
C ASP A 220 -1.78 4.39 -28.32
N GLY A 221 -1.46 5.16 -27.28
CA GLY A 221 -2.20 5.21 -26.01
C GLY A 221 -1.82 4.14 -24.99
N GLU A 222 -0.99 3.15 -25.36
CA GLU A 222 -0.42 2.19 -24.42
C GLU A 222 0.64 2.84 -23.52
N ALA A 223 0.73 2.41 -22.26
CA ALA A 223 1.71 2.95 -21.32
C ALA A 223 3.14 2.58 -21.75
N MET A 224 4.02 3.58 -21.83
CA MET A 224 5.46 3.41 -21.95
C MET A 224 6.11 3.52 -20.57
N GLY A 225 7.31 2.96 -20.44
CA GLY A 225 8.06 3.00 -19.19
C GLY A 225 7.75 1.84 -18.24
N GLY A 226 7.81 2.11 -16.93
CA GLY A 226 7.57 1.14 -15.87
C GLY A 226 8.57 -0.03 -15.90
N PHE A 227 9.83 0.27 -16.22
CA PHE A 227 10.86 -0.75 -16.41
C PHE A 227 11.15 -1.49 -15.11
N THR A 228 11.25 -0.76 -14.00
CA THR A 228 11.48 -1.33 -12.67
C THR A 228 10.27 -2.12 -12.17
N LEU A 229 9.05 -1.68 -12.52
CA LEU A 229 7.82 -2.40 -12.16
C LEU A 229 7.77 -3.79 -12.77
N LYS A 230 8.22 -3.96 -14.02
CA LYS A 230 8.28 -5.26 -14.69
C LYS A 230 9.09 -6.26 -13.86
N ILE A 231 10.26 -5.84 -13.36
CA ILE A 231 11.11 -6.67 -12.49
C ILE A 231 10.43 -7.03 -11.17
N LEU A 232 9.63 -6.12 -10.59
CA LEU A 232 8.90 -6.37 -9.34
C LEU A 232 7.71 -7.32 -9.54
N THR A 233 7.09 -7.31 -10.72
CA THR A 233 5.93 -8.15 -11.07
C THR A 233 6.29 -9.51 -11.65
N GLU A 234 7.52 -9.70 -12.10
CA GLU A 234 8.02 -11.01 -12.50
C GLU A 234 8.08 -11.92 -11.26
N GLU A 235 7.12 -12.84 -11.16
CA GLU A 235 7.14 -13.92 -10.17
C GLU A 235 8.33 -14.85 -10.47
N ASP A 236 9.14 -15.15 -9.46
CA ASP A 236 9.97 -16.37 -9.43
C ASP A 236 9.11 -17.60 -9.10
#